data_AF-A0A7U7KFX2-F1
#
_entry.id   AF-A0A7U7KFX2-F1
#
_cell.length_a   1.000
_cell.length_b   1.000
_cell.length_c   1.000
_cell.angle_alpha   90.00
_cell.angle_beta   90.00
_cell.angle_gamma   90.00
#
_symmetry.space_group_name_H-M   'P 1'
#
loop_
_entity.id
_entity.type
_entity.pdbx_description
1 polymer ?
#
loop_
_entity_poly.entity_id
_entity_poly.type
_entity_poly.pdbx_seq_one_letter_code
_entity_poly.pdbx_strand_id
1 'polypeptide(L)'
;MKTMRLSDKEAQLILDRRAEQHHKKATFAFQVRSIQVANAYFEWAKKNSFLEPTLGTFVNSFCYDGPDAKVMCGAVHQIWKLVFSFQIPMEKPQC
;
A
#
# COMPACT_ATOMS: atom_id res chain seq x y z
N MET A 1 12.20 -40.73 25.01
CA MET A 1 11.52 -39.91 23.98
C MET A 1 12.36 -39.95 22.72
N LYS A 2 11.85 -40.49 21.60
CA LYS A 2 12.54 -40.40 20.30
C LYS A 2 12.38 -38.97 19.79
N THR A 3 13.45 -38.20 19.76
CA THR A 3 13.51 -36.93 19.02
C THR A 3 13.46 -37.27 17.53
N MET A 4 12.27 -37.17 16.91
CA MET A 4 12.15 -37.19 15.46
C MET A 4 12.90 -35.95 14.93
N ARG A 5 14.10 -36.16 14.38
CA ARG A 5 14.78 -35.14 13.58
C ARG A 5 14.08 -35.07 12.24
N LEU A 6 13.61 -33.88 11.88
CA LEU A 6 13.15 -33.58 10.53
C LEU A 6 14.30 -33.84 9.56
N SER A 7 13.98 -34.41 8.39
CA SER A 7 14.93 -34.40 7.27
C SER A 7 15.11 -32.97 6.75
N ASP A 8 16.24 -32.70 6.10
CA ASP A 8 16.53 -31.37 5.53
C ASP A 8 15.44 -30.92 4.55
N LYS A 9 14.82 -31.86 3.82
CA LYS A 9 13.70 -31.60 2.92
C LYS A 9 12.43 -31.16 3.66
N GLU A 10 12.10 -31.81 4.77
CA GLU A 10 10.95 -31.45 5.60
C GLU A 10 11.18 -30.11 6.31
N ALA A 11 12.40 -29.86 6.77
CA ALA A 11 12.78 -28.57 7.35
C ALA A 11 12.67 -27.44 6.33
N GLN A 12 13.18 -27.63 5.11
CA GLN A 12 13.08 -26.63 4.04
C GLN A 12 11.61 -26.34 3.67
N LEU A 13 10.78 -27.39 3.53
CA LEU A 13 9.36 -27.23 3.24
C LEU A 13 8.63 -26.41 4.31
N ILE A 14 8.98 -26.59 5.58
CA ILE A 14 8.42 -25.80 6.70
C ILE A 14 8.88 -24.34 6.61
N LEU A 15 10.15 -24.09 6.30
CA LEU A 15 10.68 -22.74 6.15
C LEU A 15 10.02 -22.00 4.98
N ASP A 16 9.88 -22.66 3.83
CA ASP A 16 9.25 -22.08 2.64
C ASP A 16 7.79 -21.71 2.92
N ARG A 17 7.03 -22.59 3.58
CA ARG A 17 5.64 -22.31 3.98
C ARG A 17 5.54 -21.15 4.96
N ARG A 18 6.48 -21.04 5.90
CA ARG A 18 6.52 -19.90 6.84
C ARG A 18 6.84 -18.59 6.12
N ALA A 19 7.80 -18.62 5.19
CA ALA A 19 8.15 -17.47 4.36
C ALA A 19 6.95 -17.02 3.50
N GLU A 20 6.22 -17.95 2.89
CA GLU A 20 5.01 -17.66 2.13
C GLU A 20 3.92 -17.01 3.00
N GLN A 21 3.66 -17.56 4.19
CA GLN A 21 2.70 -16.99 5.12
C GLN A 21 3.11 -15.59 5.59
N HIS A 22 4.40 -15.39 5.87
CA HIS A 22 4.93 -14.09 6.26
C HIS A 22 4.78 -13.07 5.11
N HIS A 23 5.10 -13.47 3.88
CA HIS A 23 4.93 -12.63 2.70
C HIS A 23 3.45 -12.24 2.50
N LYS A 24 2.50 -13.18 2.60
CA LYS A 24 1.06 -12.87 2.49
C LYS A 24 0.61 -11.84 3.53
N LYS A 25 1.06 -11.97 4.78
CA LYS A 25 0.76 -11.01 5.86
C LYS A 25 1.36 -9.63 5.58
N ALA A 26 2.63 -9.58 5.17
CA ALA A 26 3.30 -8.33 4.82
C ALA A 26 2.62 -7.63 3.63
N THR A 27 2.23 -8.38 2.60
CA THR A 27 1.50 -7.88 1.44
C THR A 27 0.14 -7.29 1.84
N PHE A 28 -0.63 -8.00 2.66
CA PHE A 28 -1.91 -7.47 3.13
C PHE A 28 -1.73 -6.20 3.98
N ALA A 29 -0.75 -6.20 4.90
CA ALA A 29 -0.43 -5.01 5.69
C ALA A 29 -0.05 -3.82 4.80
N PHE A 30 0.75 -4.06 3.75
CA PHE A 30 1.11 -3.05 2.76
C PHE A 30 -0.12 -2.50 2.02
N GLN A 31 -1.04 -3.38 1.58
CA GLN A 31 -2.27 -2.98 0.89
C GLN A 31 -3.17 -2.10 1.77
N VAL A 32 -3.37 -2.49 3.04
CA VAL A 32 -4.15 -1.66 3.98
C VAL A 32 -3.46 -0.32 4.19
N ARG A 33 -2.12 -0.32 4.33
CA ARG A 33 -1.36 0.90 4.52
C ARG A 33 -1.44 1.83 3.30
N SER A 34 -1.39 1.30 2.08
CA SER A 34 -1.46 2.13 0.87
C SER A 34 -2.80 2.85 0.74
N ILE A 35 -3.90 2.21 1.14
CA ILE A 35 -5.23 2.85 1.21
C ILE A 35 -5.23 3.99 2.24
N GLN A 36 -4.66 3.76 3.43
CA GLN A 36 -4.58 4.79 4.47
C GLN A 36 -3.76 6.01 4.00
N VAL A 37 -2.63 5.76 3.35
CA VAL A 37 -1.76 6.81 2.81
C VAL A 37 -2.45 7.52 1.66
N ALA A 38 -3.18 6.82 0.79
CA ALA A 38 -3.97 7.44 -0.27
C ALA A 38 -5.03 8.39 0.29
N ASN A 39 -5.73 7.99 1.35
CA ASN A 39 -6.69 8.87 2.02
C ASN A 39 -6.01 10.13 2.60
N ALA A 40 -4.88 9.95 3.29
CA ALA A 40 -4.09 11.08 3.80
C ALA A 40 -3.59 11.99 2.66
N TYR A 41 -3.23 11.41 1.52
CA TYR A 41 -2.86 12.14 0.32
C TYR A 41 -4.02 12.96 -0.23
N PHE A 42 -5.23 12.40 -0.33
CA PHE A 42 -6.39 13.13 -0.83
C PHE A 42 -6.74 14.34 0.05
N GLU A 43 -6.66 14.19 1.37
CA GLU A 43 -6.86 15.30 2.31
C GLU A 43 -5.79 16.39 2.17
N TRP A 44 -4.54 15.99 1.96
CA TRP A 44 -3.46 16.94 1.65
C TRP A 44 -3.68 17.62 0.28
N ALA A 45 -4.04 16.86 -0.75
CA ALA A 45 -4.23 17.36 -2.11
C ALA A 45 -5.40 18.35 -2.18
N LYS A 46 -6.50 18.11 -1.44
CA LYS A 46 -7.62 19.04 -1.30
C LYS A 46 -7.18 20.44 -0.83
N LYS A 47 -6.18 20.52 0.05
CA LYS A 47 -5.61 21.79 0.54
C LYS A 47 -4.61 22.43 -0.43
N ASN A 48 -4.14 21.67 -1.43
CA ASN A 48 -3.08 22.05 -2.35
C ASN A 48 -3.52 21.92 -3.82
N SER A 49 -4.79 22.21 -4.14
CA SER A 49 -5.31 22.24 -5.52
C SER A 49 -5.43 20.89 -6.25
N PHE A 50 -5.72 19.80 -5.53
CA PHE A 50 -5.98 18.47 -6.09
C PHE A 50 -4.88 17.92 -7.02
N LEU A 51 -3.62 18.14 -6.65
CA LEU A 51 -2.47 17.69 -7.44
C LEU A 51 -2.39 16.16 -7.54
N GLU A 52 -1.92 15.67 -8.68
CA GLU A 52 -1.61 14.26 -8.90
C GLU A 52 -0.41 13.79 -8.04
N PRO A 53 -0.41 12.56 -7.50
CA PRO A 53 0.70 12.03 -6.71
C PRO A 53 2.03 12.04 -7.47
N THR A 54 3.02 12.76 -6.94
CA THR A 54 4.41 12.71 -7.40
C THR A 54 5.34 12.17 -6.32
N LEU A 55 6.47 11.59 -6.75
CA LEU A 55 7.49 11.09 -5.81
C LEU A 55 8.02 12.21 -4.90
N GLY A 56 8.16 13.43 -5.43
CA GLY A 56 8.60 14.60 -4.66
C GLY A 56 7.62 14.93 -3.53
N THR A 57 6.32 14.85 -3.78
CA THR A 57 5.29 15.05 -2.73
C THR A 57 5.38 13.97 -1.66
N PHE A 58 5.62 12.70 -2.04
CA PHE A 58 5.72 11.59 -1.09
C PHE A 58 6.95 11.68 -0.18
N VAL A 59 8.10 12.06 -0.74
CA VAL A 59 9.33 12.27 0.03
C VAL A 59 9.18 13.48 0.95
N ASN A 60 8.73 14.61 0.43
CA ASN A 60 8.77 15.88 1.16
C ASN A 60 7.59 16.08 2.13
N SER A 61 6.42 15.51 1.84
CA SER A 61 5.20 15.73 2.65
C SER A 61 4.75 14.51 3.44
N PHE A 62 5.17 13.31 3.06
CA PHE A 62 4.77 12.05 3.70
C PHE A 62 5.96 11.24 4.27
N CYS A 63 7.18 11.79 4.18
CA CYS A 63 8.42 11.22 4.72
C CYS A 63 8.70 9.77 4.27
N TYR A 64 8.25 9.41 3.07
CA TYR A 64 8.61 8.14 2.46
C TYR A 64 9.97 8.28 1.78
N ASP A 65 11.00 7.63 2.32
CA ASP A 65 12.35 7.57 1.74
C ASP A 65 12.72 6.13 1.32
N GLY A 66 13.70 6.00 0.43
CA GLY A 66 14.26 4.72 0.02
C GLY A 66 13.39 3.92 -0.98
N PRO A 67 13.66 2.61 -1.12
CA PRO A 67 13.00 1.74 -2.10
C PRO A 67 11.47 1.69 -1.93
N ASP A 68 11.00 1.75 -0.68
CA ASP A 68 9.58 1.67 -0.33
C ASP A 68 8.78 2.89 -0.81
N ALA A 69 9.44 4.05 -0.94
CA ALA A 69 8.80 5.27 -1.42
C ALA A 69 8.25 5.12 -2.84
N LYS A 70 9.00 4.43 -3.73
CA LYS A 70 8.56 4.18 -5.10
C LYS A 70 7.35 3.25 -5.16
N VAL A 71 7.37 2.18 -4.37
CA VAL A 71 6.28 1.19 -4.34
C VAL A 71 5.02 1.82 -3.74
N MET A 72 5.14 2.56 -2.63
CA MET A 72 4.02 3.25 -2.00
C MET A 72 3.46 4.36 -2.89
N CYS A 73 4.31 5.20 -3.48
CA CYS A 73 3.89 6.24 -4.43
C CYS A 73 3.14 5.63 -5.62
N GLY A 74 3.66 4.53 -6.18
CA GLY A 74 2.99 3.80 -7.26
C GLY A 74 1.61 3.27 -6.84
N ALA A 75 1.50 2.68 -5.65
CA ALA A 75 0.23 2.18 -5.13
C ALA A 75 -0.80 3.31 -4.95
N VAL A 76 -0.41 4.43 -4.33
CA VAL A 76 -1.31 5.57 -4.13
C VAL A 76 -1.72 6.21 -5.46
N HIS A 77 -0.80 6.28 -6.43
CA HIS A 77 -1.10 6.79 -7.76
C HIS A 77 -2.16 5.92 -8.47
N GLN A 78 -2.10 4.59 -8.34
CA GLN A 78 -3.14 3.70 -8.88
C GLN A 78 -4.50 3.91 -8.20
N ILE A 79 -4.51 4.10 -6.88
CA ILE A 79 -5.74 4.42 -6.12
C ILE A 79 -6.30 5.77 -6.56
N TRP A 80 -5.45 6.78 -6.74
CA TRP A 80 -5.84 8.11 -7.24
C TRP A 80 -6.50 7.99 -8.62
N LYS A 81 -5.87 7.28 -9.57
CA LYS A 81 -6.45 7.04 -10.90
C LYS A 81 -7.81 6.38 -10.84
N LEU A 82 -7.97 5.36 -9.99
CA LEU A 82 -9.25 4.68 -9.81
C LEU A 82 -10.32 5.65 -9.29
N VAL A 83 -10.06 6.34 -8.18
CA VAL A 83 -11.05 7.22 -7.54
C VAL A 83 -11.44 8.39 -8.46
N PHE A 84 -10.48 8.99 -9.15
CA PHE A 84 -10.74 10.10 -10.07
C PHE A 84 -11.36 9.67 -11.41
N SER A 85 -11.40 8.36 -11.71
CA SER A 85 -12.14 7.83 -12.87
C SER A 85 -13.65 7.76 -12.66
N PHE A 86 -14.12 7.89 -11.41
CA PHE A 86 -15.55 7.82 -11.11
C PHE A 86 -16.29 9.08 -11.57
N GLN A 87 -17.42 8.88 -12.23
CA GLN A 87 -18.33 9.96 -12.61
C GLN A 87 -19.26 10.27 -11.42
N ILE A 88 -18.91 11.28 -10.63
CA ILE A 88 -19.71 11.71 -9.48
C ILE A 88 -20.70 12.79 -9.96
N PRO A 89 -22.03 12.57 -9.85
CA PRO A 89 -23.01 13.56 -10.26
C PRO A 89 -22.92 14.81 -9.39
N MET A 90 -22.99 15.98 -10.02
CA MET A 90 -23.03 17.25 -9.30
C MET A 90 -24.31 17.33 -8.48
N GLU A 91 -24.17 17.51 -7.16
CA GLU A 91 -25.33 17.77 -6.30
C GLU A 91 -25.97 19.09 -6.72
N LYS A 92 -27.30 19.08 -6.90
CA LYS A 92 -28.04 20.32 -7.20
C LYS A 92 -27.97 21.20 -5.95
N PRO A 93 -27.65 22.50 -6.07
CA PRO A 93 -27.77 23.40 -4.94
C PRO A 93 -29.20 23.33 -4.42
N GLN A 94 -29.36 23.11 -3.11
CA GLN A 94 -30.65 23.25 -2.46
C GLN A 94 -31.02 24.74 -2.56
N CYS A 95 -32.07 25.03 -3.33
CA CYS A 95 -32.66 26.36 -3.45
C CYS A 95 -33.22 26.86 -2.11
#